data_AF-A0A9Q8PE91-F1
#
_entry.id   AF-A0A9Q8PE91-F1
#
_cell.length_a   1.000
_cell.length_b   1.000
_cell.length_c   1.000
_cell.angle_alpha   90.00
_cell.angle_beta   90.00
_cell.angle_gamma   90.00
#
_symmetry.space_group_name_H-M   'P 1'
#
loop_
_entity.id
_entity.type
_entity.pdbx_description
1 polymer ?
#
loop_
_entity_poly.entity_id
_entity_poly.type
_entity_poly.pdbx_seq_one_letter_code
_entity_poly.pdbx_strand_id
1 'polypeptide(L)'
;MQFSLITLAALAASTAQAAHSITLYEQKSYGGKSFPFSTNGVHSLGGRYLGSAFTPYTAQSYKFSSNDGCCVHFCYKGVDKGYRCSSSNQPTSSSLIDKVVIGCTLSGLKC
;
A
#
# COMPACT_ATOMS: atom_id res chain seq x y z
N MET A 1 -44.33 -9.59 -33.40
CA MET A 1 -43.10 -8.81 -33.16
C MET A 1 -42.48 -9.36 -31.89
N GLN A 2 -41.42 -10.14 -31.98
CA GLN A 2 -40.78 -10.80 -30.84
C GLN A 2 -39.55 -9.98 -30.45
N PHE A 3 -39.58 -9.39 -29.26
CA PHE A 3 -38.51 -8.54 -28.74
C PHE A 3 -37.30 -9.39 -28.38
N SER A 4 -36.20 -9.17 -29.10
CA SER A 4 -34.88 -9.73 -28.78
C SER A 4 -34.38 -9.13 -27.46
N LEU A 5 -34.30 -9.96 -26.42
CA LEU A 5 -33.64 -9.62 -25.17
C LEU A 5 -32.12 -9.72 -25.37
N ILE A 6 -31.47 -8.57 -25.50
CA ILE A 6 -30.02 -8.45 -25.45
C ILE A 6 -29.63 -8.50 -23.96
N THR A 7 -29.16 -9.66 -23.49
CA THR A 7 -28.53 -9.78 -22.19
C THR A 7 -27.13 -9.17 -22.28
N LEU A 8 -26.99 -7.93 -21.81
CA LEU A 8 -25.68 -7.32 -21.58
C LEU A 8 -24.95 -8.12 -20.51
N ALA A 9 -23.78 -8.63 -20.87
CA ALA A 9 -22.83 -9.25 -19.97
C ALA A 9 -22.52 -8.28 -18.81
N ALA A 10 -22.96 -8.63 -17.60
CA ALA A 10 -22.35 -8.11 -16.40
C ALA A 10 -20.97 -8.76 -16.29
N LEU A 11 -19.95 -8.08 -16.81
CA LEU A 11 -18.56 -8.38 -16.51
C LEU A 11 -18.39 -8.15 -15.01
N ALA A 12 -18.67 -9.19 -14.21
CA ALA A 12 -18.24 -9.24 -12.84
C ALA A 12 -16.71 -9.18 -12.90
N ALA A 13 -16.17 -7.97 -12.73
CA ALA A 13 -14.81 -7.80 -12.27
C ALA A 13 -14.79 -8.47 -10.88
N SER A 14 -14.51 -9.78 -10.89
CA SER A 14 -13.96 -10.49 -9.75
C SER A 14 -12.65 -9.78 -9.44
N THR A 15 -12.76 -8.68 -8.70
CA THR A 15 -11.64 -8.09 -8.00
C THR A 15 -11.20 -9.20 -7.07
N ALA A 16 -10.18 -9.96 -7.50
CA ALA A 16 -9.50 -10.90 -6.65
C ALA A 16 -9.13 -10.10 -5.41
N GLN A 17 -9.83 -10.37 -4.31
CA GLN A 17 -9.67 -9.62 -3.08
C GLN A 17 -8.23 -9.82 -2.68
N ALA A 18 -7.43 -8.76 -2.79
CA ALA A 18 -6.00 -8.85 -2.55
C ALA A 18 -5.82 -9.40 -1.14
N ALA A 19 -5.18 -10.57 -1.04
CA ALA A 19 -5.08 -11.27 0.22
C ALA A 19 -4.22 -10.50 1.24
N HIS A 20 -3.43 -9.53 0.74
CA HIS A 20 -2.84 -8.45 1.52
C HIS A 20 -3.22 -7.05 0.99
N SER A 21 -3.21 -6.07 1.89
CA SER A 21 -3.28 -4.66 1.55
C SER A 21 -2.57 -3.82 2.62
N ILE A 22 -1.93 -2.74 2.19
CA ILE A 22 -1.39 -1.72 3.08
C ILE A 22 -1.88 -0.35 2.65
N THR A 23 -2.32 0.46 3.62
CA THR A 23 -2.58 1.88 3.43
C THR A 23 -1.68 2.67 4.35
N LEU A 24 -0.84 3.51 3.78
CA LEU A 24 0.00 4.46 4.52
C LEU A 24 -0.64 5.84 4.56
N TYR A 25 -0.42 6.59 5.62
CA TYR A 25 -1.01 7.91 5.84
C TYR A 25 0.06 8.94 6.23
N GLU A 26 0.02 10.13 5.64
CA GLU A 26 1.00 11.21 5.89
C GLU A 26 1.08 11.62 7.36
N GLN A 27 -0.04 11.55 8.08
CA GLN A 27 -0.14 11.97 9.48
C GLN A 27 -0.37 10.79 10.41
N LYS A 28 -0.24 11.05 11.72
CA LYS A 28 -0.62 10.12 12.77
C LYS A 28 -2.14 9.90 12.77
N SER A 29 -2.59 8.85 13.42
CA SER A 29 -4.00 8.47 13.58
C SER A 29 -4.75 8.37 12.24
N TYR A 30 -4.07 7.93 11.19
CA TYR A 30 -4.63 7.72 9.85
C TYR A 30 -5.13 9.00 9.15
N GLY A 31 -4.52 10.14 9.46
CA GLY A 31 -4.85 11.44 8.86
C GLY A 31 -4.03 11.79 7.62
N GLY A 32 -4.45 12.86 6.93
CA GLY A 32 -3.77 13.38 5.74
C GLY A 32 -3.97 12.52 4.49
N LYS A 33 -3.06 12.64 3.51
CA LYS A 33 -3.12 11.84 2.29
C LYS A 33 -2.85 10.37 2.58
N SER A 34 -3.60 9.50 1.92
CA SER A 34 -3.43 8.06 1.99
C SER A 34 -2.79 7.49 0.72
N PHE A 35 -2.02 6.41 0.90
CA PHE A 35 -1.33 5.68 -0.16
C PHE A 35 -1.66 4.19 -0.02
N PRO A 36 -2.71 3.69 -0.70
CA PRO A 36 -3.08 2.28 -0.68
C PRO A 36 -2.25 1.47 -1.69
N PHE A 37 -1.76 0.30 -1.25
CA PHE A 37 -1.04 -0.68 -2.05
C PHE A 37 -1.57 -2.08 -1.72
N SER A 38 -1.74 -2.93 -2.72
CA SER A 38 -2.29 -4.29 -2.54
C SER A 38 -1.63 -5.33 -3.45
N THR A 39 -0.48 -4.98 -4.02
CA THR A 39 0.29 -5.83 -4.93
C THR A 39 1.69 -6.01 -4.39
N ASN A 40 2.28 -7.17 -4.64
CA ASN A 40 3.69 -7.40 -4.36
C ASN A 40 4.58 -6.46 -5.18
N GLY A 41 5.74 -6.11 -4.64
CA GLY A 41 6.74 -5.25 -5.29
C GLY A 41 7.18 -4.08 -4.43
N VAL A 42 7.95 -3.19 -5.05
CA VAL A 42 8.49 -1.98 -4.43
C VAL A 42 7.58 -0.79 -4.74
N HIS A 43 7.07 -0.14 -3.70
CA HIS A 43 6.14 0.99 -3.81
C HIS A 43 6.70 2.20 -3.10
N SER A 44 6.97 3.27 -3.84
CA SER A 44 7.38 4.56 -3.26
C SER A 44 6.17 5.47 -3.11
N LEU A 45 6.10 6.23 -2.02
CA LEU A 45 5.01 7.21 -1.80
C LEU A 45 5.08 8.38 -2.79
N GLY A 46 6.25 8.57 -3.43
CA GLY A 46 6.50 9.63 -4.39
C GLY A 46 6.74 10.98 -3.71
N GLY A 47 6.32 12.06 -4.35
CA GLY A 47 6.42 13.40 -3.79
C GLY A 47 5.55 14.39 -4.53
N ARG A 48 5.64 15.66 -4.14
CA ARG A 48 5.01 16.79 -4.81
C ARG A 48 6.03 17.88 -5.08
N TYR A 49 5.79 18.67 -6.13
CA TYR A 49 6.53 19.90 -6.35
C TYR A 49 5.85 21.04 -5.58
N LEU A 50 6.65 21.82 -4.85
CA LEU A 50 6.24 23.08 -4.22
C LEU A 50 7.08 24.18 -4.87
N GLY A 51 6.50 24.83 -5.89
CA GLY A 51 7.25 25.66 -6.82
C GLY A 51 8.22 24.81 -7.65
N SER A 52 9.51 25.14 -7.62
CA SER A 52 10.58 24.40 -8.30
C SER A 52 11.21 23.28 -7.45
N ALA A 53 10.84 23.14 -6.17
CA ALA A 53 11.42 22.15 -5.27
C ALA A 53 10.57 20.86 -5.19
N PHE A 54 11.20 19.71 -5.39
CA PHE A 54 10.55 18.40 -5.13
C PHE A 54 10.60 18.06 -3.65
N THR A 55 9.44 17.78 -3.06
CA THR A 55 9.28 17.36 -1.66
C THR A 55 8.72 15.94 -1.61
N PRO A 56 9.48 14.95 -1.10
CA PRO A 56 9.01 13.57 -1.00
C PRO A 56 7.89 13.44 0.03
N TYR A 57 6.94 12.56 -0.24
CA TYR A 57 5.91 12.19 0.72
C TYR A 57 6.48 11.24 1.77
N THR A 58 6.02 11.41 3.00
CA THR A 58 6.39 10.53 4.11
C THR A 58 5.15 10.17 4.90
N ALA A 59 4.96 8.89 5.22
CA ALA A 59 3.91 8.42 6.09
C ALA A 59 4.35 8.32 7.55
N GLN A 60 3.40 8.58 8.44
CA GLN A 60 3.53 8.54 9.90
C GLN A 60 2.59 7.52 10.54
N SER A 61 1.64 6.95 9.81
CA SER A 61 0.81 5.84 10.28
C SER A 61 0.47 4.90 9.12
N TYR A 62 0.08 3.66 9.44
CA TYR A 62 -0.29 2.67 8.43
C TYR A 62 -1.34 1.69 8.95
N LYS A 63 -2.10 1.11 8.02
CA LYS A 63 -2.93 -0.08 8.24
C LYS A 63 -2.47 -1.15 7.27
N PHE A 64 -2.02 -2.28 7.79
CA PHE A 64 -1.62 -3.43 7.01
C PHE A 64 -2.56 -4.59 7.32
N SER A 65 -2.98 -5.30 6.30
CA SER A 65 -3.75 -6.53 6.37
C SER A 65 -3.04 -7.57 5.51
N SER A 66 -2.87 -8.79 6.00
CA SER A 66 -2.41 -9.93 5.21
C SER A 66 -3.06 -11.22 5.71
N ASN A 67 -3.55 -12.02 4.77
CA ASN A 67 -4.17 -13.34 4.98
C ASN A 67 -3.45 -14.44 4.16
N ASP A 68 -2.40 -14.08 3.44
CA ASP A 68 -1.63 -14.89 2.49
C ASP A 68 -0.18 -15.12 2.92
N GLY A 69 0.20 -14.63 4.11
CA GLY A 69 1.55 -14.76 4.64
C GLY A 69 2.55 -13.78 4.02
N CYS A 70 2.07 -12.77 3.30
CA CYS A 70 2.93 -11.74 2.72
C CYS A 70 3.35 -10.72 3.77
N CYS A 71 4.57 -10.24 3.62
CA CYS A 71 5.18 -9.27 4.51
C CYS A 71 5.32 -7.93 3.80
N VAL A 72 5.21 -6.86 4.56
CA VAL A 72 5.56 -5.51 4.15
C VAL A 72 6.80 -5.06 4.91
N HIS A 73 7.82 -4.62 4.18
CA HIS A 73 9.00 -3.93 4.70
C HIS A 73 8.82 -2.43 4.56
N PHE A 74 9.16 -1.70 5.61
CA PHE A 74 9.06 -0.26 5.67
C PHE A 74 10.43 0.36 5.47
N CYS A 75 10.51 1.32 4.55
CA CYS A 75 11.76 1.96 4.18
C CYS A 75 11.67 3.46 4.40
N TYR A 76 12.78 4.03 4.87
CA TYR A 76 12.97 5.48 4.90
C TYR A 76 14.36 5.87 4.42
N LYS A 77 14.43 6.67 3.36
CA LYS A 77 15.65 7.13 2.70
C LYS A 77 16.61 5.98 2.36
N GLY A 78 16.06 4.86 1.89
CA GLY A 78 16.82 3.64 1.56
C GLY A 78 17.24 2.79 2.77
N VAL A 79 16.80 3.13 3.99
CA VAL A 79 17.11 2.37 5.21
C VAL A 79 15.89 1.59 5.67
N ASP A 80 16.08 0.32 6.01
CA ASP A 80 15.04 -0.53 6.60
C ASP A 80 14.61 0.00 7.98
N LYS A 81 13.30 0.05 8.18
CA LYS A 81 12.63 0.50 9.42
C LYS A 81 11.79 -0.60 10.07
N GLY A 82 12.03 -1.85 9.67
CA GLY A 82 11.29 -3.02 10.12
C GLY A 82 10.26 -3.51 9.11
N TYR A 83 9.60 -4.59 9.48
CA TYR A 83 8.64 -5.28 8.63
C TYR A 83 7.45 -5.81 9.43
N ARG A 84 6.37 -6.17 8.72
CA ARG A 84 5.19 -6.83 9.27
C ARG A 84 4.73 -7.93 8.34
N CYS A 85 4.50 -9.12 8.87
CA CYS A 85 3.92 -10.25 8.13
C CYS A 85 2.50 -10.59 8.57
N SER A 86 1.97 -9.84 9.54
CA SER A 86 0.63 -10.03 10.08
C SER A 86 -0.09 -8.70 10.07
N SER A 87 -1.41 -8.76 9.92
CA SER A 87 -2.29 -7.60 9.96
C SER A 87 -2.01 -6.74 11.18
N SER A 88 -1.79 -5.45 10.97
CA SER A 88 -1.36 -4.50 11.99
C SER A 88 -1.81 -3.10 11.63
N ASN A 89 -2.42 -2.43 12.60
CA ASN A 89 -2.84 -1.04 12.48
C ASN A 89 -1.99 -0.21 13.43
N GLN A 90 -1.20 0.72 12.88
CA GLN A 90 -0.26 1.50 13.64
C GLN A 90 -0.60 3.00 13.51
N PRO A 91 -1.29 3.59 14.50
CA PRO A 91 -1.70 4.99 14.47
C PRO A 91 -0.51 5.94 14.60
N THR A 92 0.66 5.46 15.02
CA THR A 92 1.92 6.17 14.96
C THR A 92 3.03 5.17 14.66
N SER A 93 3.60 5.27 13.48
CA SER A 93 4.77 4.50 13.07
C SER A 93 5.98 4.94 13.88
N SER A 94 6.85 4.00 14.25
CA SER A 94 8.09 4.27 14.98
C SER A 94 9.12 5.06 14.17
N SER A 95 8.94 5.15 12.85
CA SER A 95 9.74 5.96 11.93
C SER A 95 8.86 6.49 10.80
N LEU A 96 9.31 7.56 10.16
CA LEU A 96 8.79 7.96 8.84
C LEU A 96 8.98 6.83 7.82
N ILE A 97 8.13 6.81 6.80
CA ILE A 97 8.14 5.82 5.72
C ILE A 97 7.97 6.57 4.39
N ASP A 98 8.88 6.39 3.43
CA ASP A 98 8.73 6.93 2.06
C ASP A 98 8.62 5.84 0.98
N LYS A 99 8.89 4.59 1.36
CA LYS A 99 8.79 3.43 0.49
C LYS A 99 8.37 2.22 1.30
N VAL A 100 7.60 1.34 0.69
CA VAL A 100 7.30 0.01 1.21
C VAL A 100 7.65 -1.04 0.17
N VAL A 101 8.08 -2.21 0.62
CA VAL A 101 8.28 -3.37 -0.23
C VAL A 101 7.34 -4.47 0.26
N ILE A 102 6.57 -5.07 -0.64
CA ILE A 102 5.56 -6.08 -0.30
C ILE A 102 5.95 -7.39 -0.99
N GLY A 103 5.99 -8.49 -0.25
CA GLY A 103 6.39 -9.77 -0.80
C GLY A 103 6.08 -10.94 0.14
N CYS A 104 5.77 -12.09 -0.46
CA CYS A 104 5.39 -13.31 0.24
C CYS A 104 6.58 -14.25 0.54
N THR A 105 7.75 -13.88 0.07
CA THR A 105 9.03 -14.52 0.37
C THR A 105 10.00 -13.46 0.84
N LEU A 106 10.58 -13.63 2.04
CA LEU A 106 11.50 -12.65 2.65
C LEU A 106 12.77 -12.42 1.81
N SER A 107 13.13 -13.39 0.96
CA SER A 107 14.28 -13.38 0.06
C SER A 107 14.06 -12.43 -1.13
N GLY A 108 14.09 -11.12 -0.88
CA GLY A 108 13.97 -10.11 -1.94
C GLY A 108 13.42 -8.76 -1.49
N LEU A 109 12.91 -8.67 -0.25
CA LEU A 109 12.44 -7.42 0.32
C LEU A 109 13.63 -6.60 0.83
N LYS A 110 14.11 -5.66 0.01
CA LYS A 110 15.12 -4.68 0.43
C LYS A 110 14.70 -3.26 0.11
N CYS A 111 15.01 -2.37 1.04
CA CYS A 111 15.12 -0.94 0.78
C CYS A 111 16.36 -0.66 -0.08
#